data_AF-A0A2E7D0C6-F1
#
_entry.id   AF-A0A2E7D0C6-F1
#
_cell.length_a   1.000
_cell.length_b   1.000
_cell.length_c   1.000
_cell.angle_alpha   90.00
_cell.angle_beta   90.00
_cell.angle_gamma   90.00
#
_symmetry.space_group_name_H-M   'P 1'
#
loop_
_entity.id
_entity.type
_entity.pdbx_description
1 polymer ?
#
loop_
_entity_poly.entity_id
_entity_poly.type
_entity_poly.pdbx_seq_one_letter_code
_entity_poly.pdbx_strand_id
1 'polypeptide(L)'
;MDTSKFSNSRDEFPILDFIAQFEAKTETSILFSLGRWGDTLTLADSEPIKLRCRSVFTVFVWADVHHPCHGHIKTGIRARLSDDLMVFESQHDFIHAIFDALLIPRDETYDASFICADKTEGIQQPVDRDGMPDRL
;
A
#
# COMPACT_ATOMS: atom_id res chain seq x y z
N MET A 1 0.10 14.52 2.37
CA MET A 1 -0.09 13.18 2.96
C MET A 1 -0.11 13.28 4.48
N ASP A 2 -1.14 12.76 5.15
CA ASP A 2 -1.19 12.67 6.62
C ASP A 2 -0.79 11.26 7.08
N THR A 3 0.29 11.16 7.87
CA THR A 3 0.78 9.91 8.45
C THR A 3 0.66 9.87 9.97
N SER A 4 0.00 10.84 10.60
CA SER A 4 -0.06 11.01 12.06
C SER A 4 -0.62 9.78 12.76
N LYS A 5 -1.57 9.09 12.14
CA LYS A 5 -2.18 7.85 12.67
C LYS A 5 -1.24 6.63 12.65
N PHE A 6 -0.11 6.71 11.95
CA PHE A 6 0.83 5.62 11.76
C PHE A 6 2.12 5.90 12.53
N SER A 7 2.27 5.21 13.64
CA SER A 7 3.29 5.44 14.66
C SER A 7 3.87 4.15 15.24
N ASN A 8 3.10 3.06 15.18
CA ASN A 8 3.48 1.76 15.73
C ASN A 8 2.96 0.62 14.85
N SER A 9 3.55 -0.57 14.99
CA SER A 9 3.26 -1.73 14.13
C SER A 9 1.86 -2.34 14.29
N ARG A 10 1.01 -1.79 15.17
CA ARG A 10 -0.41 -2.16 15.27
C ARG A 10 -1.32 -1.24 14.46
N ASP A 11 -0.78 -0.13 13.96
CA ASP A 11 -1.54 0.78 13.12
C ASP A 11 -1.72 0.14 11.75
N GLU A 12 -2.98 -0.08 11.38
CA GLU A 12 -3.34 -0.82 10.19
C GLU A 12 -4.61 -0.28 9.53
N PHE A 13 -4.83 -0.64 8.26
CA PHE A 13 -6.09 -0.37 7.57
C PHE A 13 -6.40 -1.50 6.56
N PRO A 14 -7.69 -1.76 6.28
CA PRO A 14 -8.06 -2.75 5.28
C PRO A 14 -7.74 -2.26 3.86
N ILE A 15 -7.24 -3.15 3.01
CA ILE A 15 -6.99 -2.90 1.59
C ILE A 15 -7.24 -4.17 0.79
N LEU A 16 -8.19 -4.14 -0.15
CA LEU A 16 -8.67 -5.33 -0.85
C LEU A 16 -9.04 -6.44 0.16
N ASP A 17 -8.51 -7.65 -0.04
CA ASP A 17 -8.65 -8.78 0.89
C ASP A 17 -7.49 -8.89 1.92
N PHE A 18 -6.74 -7.81 2.13
CA PHE A 18 -5.61 -7.75 3.05
C PHE A 18 -5.79 -6.68 4.12
N ILE A 19 -4.87 -6.72 5.06
CA ILE A 19 -4.59 -5.65 5.99
C ILE A 19 -3.24 -5.05 5.61
N ALA A 20 -3.20 -3.72 5.46
CA ALA A 20 -1.98 -2.95 5.38
C ALA A 20 -1.52 -2.57 6.78
N GLN A 21 -0.47 -3.22 7.25
CA GLN A 21 0.14 -2.96 8.55
C GLN A 21 1.30 -1.99 8.38
N PHE A 22 1.33 -0.94 9.20
CA PHE A 22 2.42 0.02 9.22
C PHE A 22 3.76 -0.66 9.56
N GLU A 23 4.76 -0.37 8.74
CA GLU A 23 6.11 -0.91 8.92
C GLU A 23 7.09 0.20 9.29
N ALA A 24 7.16 1.25 8.47
CA ALA A 24 8.07 2.36 8.66
C ALA A 24 7.57 3.63 7.94
N LYS A 25 8.08 4.79 8.35
CA LYS A 25 7.95 6.03 7.58
C LYS A 25 9.19 6.89 7.70
N THR A 26 9.43 7.68 6.66
CA THR A 26 10.38 8.79 6.64
C THR A 26 9.60 10.11 6.63
N GLU A 27 10.28 11.23 6.42
CA GLU A 27 9.63 12.52 6.21
C GLU A 27 8.72 12.53 4.96
N THR A 28 9.00 11.65 3.99
CA THR A 28 8.42 11.71 2.64
C THR A 28 7.86 10.38 2.18
N SER A 29 8.04 9.29 2.92
CA SER A 29 7.56 7.97 2.52
C SER A 29 6.91 7.26 3.69
N ILE A 30 5.97 6.38 3.39
CA ILE A 30 5.40 5.46 4.35
C ILE A 30 5.28 4.07 3.71
N LEU A 31 5.70 3.06 4.46
CA LEU A 31 5.78 1.67 4.05
C LEU A 31 4.77 0.84 4.84
N PHE A 32 4.07 -0.03 4.13
CA PHE A 32 3.13 -0.99 4.68
C PHE A 32 3.48 -2.42 4.25
N SER A 33 3.45 -3.33 5.21
CA SER A 33 3.39 -4.76 4.94
C SER A 33 1.93 -5.16 4.67
N LEU A 34 1.68 -5.89 3.59
CA LEU A 34 0.34 -6.34 3.21
C LEU A 34 0.19 -7.82 3.54
N GLY A 35 -0.77 -8.12 4.41
CA GLY A 35 -0.87 -9.43 5.03
C GLY A 35 -2.27 -9.80 5.48
N ARG A 36 -2.37 -10.97 6.13
CA ARG A 36 -3.59 -11.42 6.82
C ARG A 36 -3.25 -11.90 8.22
N TRP A 37 -4.15 -11.62 9.16
CA TRP A 37 -4.10 -12.16 10.50
C TRP A 37 -4.60 -13.61 10.52
N GLY A 38 -3.71 -14.52 10.88
CA GLY A 38 -3.96 -15.95 11.06
C GLY A 38 -3.74 -16.41 12.50
N ASP A 39 -4.12 -17.65 12.76
CA ASP A 39 -3.89 -18.35 14.02
C ASP A 39 -2.77 -19.40 13.90
N THR A 40 -2.10 -19.49 12.74
CA THR A 40 -1.13 -20.55 12.47
C THR A 40 0.26 -19.94 12.32
N LEU A 41 1.20 -20.38 13.16
CA LEU A 41 2.61 -20.00 13.09
C LEU A 41 3.39 -21.07 12.34
N THR A 42 4.01 -20.68 11.23
CA THR A 42 4.89 -21.55 10.44
C THR A 42 6.34 -21.12 10.67
N LEU A 43 7.19 -22.04 11.10
CA LEU A 43 8.63 -21.85 11.27
C LEU A 43 9.36 -22.72 10.26
N ALA A 44 10.54 -22.30 9.81
CA ALA A 44 11.26 -22.90 8.68
C ALA A 44 11.50 -24.42 8.80
N ASP A 45 11.55 -24.95 10.03
CA ASP A 45 11.87 -26.34 10.32
C ASP A 45 10.91 -26.95 11.36
N SER A 46 9.63 -26.57 11.35
CA SER A 46 8.66 -27.12 12.30
C SER A 46 7.28 -27.28 11.69
N GLU A 47 6.54 -28.27 12.20
CA GLU A 47 5.11 -28.40 11.90
C GLU A 47 4.36 -27.11 12.28
N PRO A 48 3.36 -26.69 11.50
CA PRO A 48 2.59 -25.49 11.79
C PRO A 48 1.95 -25.53 13.18
N ILE A 49 2.20 -24.51 13.99
CA ILE A 49 1.67 -24.41 15.34
C ILE A 49 0.37 -23.60 15.31
N LYS A 50 -0.75 -24.22 15.70
CA LYS A 50 -2.03 -23.53 15.81
C LYS A 50 -2.16 -22.84 17.17
N LEU A 51 -2.21 -21.51 17.13
CA LEU A 51 -2.46 -20.62 18.26
C LEU A 51 -3.96 -20.55 18.56
N ARG A 52 -4.30 -20.18 19.80
CA ARG A 52 -5.70 -20.05 20.24
C ARG A 52 -6.38 -18.76 19.77
N CYS A 53 -5.60 -17.79 19.31
CA CYS A 53 -6.08 -16.50 18.84
C CYS A 53 -5.35 -16.09 17.55
N ARG A 54 -6.04 -15.29 16.72
CA ARG A 54 -5.44 -14.68 15.53
C ARG A 54 -4.38 -13.68 15.98
N SER A 55 -3.12 -14.09 15.90
CA SER A 55 -1.98 -13.35 16.44
C SER A 55 -0.73 -13.46 15.58
N VAL A 56 -0.80 -14.16 14.45
CA VAL A 56 0.26 -14.22 13.44
C VAL A 56 -0.13 -13.34 12.28
N PHE A 57 0.68 -12.36 11.95
CA PHE A 57 0.52 -11.56 10.73
C PHE A 57 1.38 -12.17 9.63
N THR A 58 0.74 -12.79 8.64
CA THR A 58 1.43 -13.34 7.48
C THR A 58 1.52 -12.27 6.40
N VAL A 59 2.73 -11.79 6.14
CA VAL A 59 3.01 -10.83 5.07
C VAL A 59 3.09 -11.57 3.74
N PHE A 60 2.35 -11.09 2.76
CA PHE A 60 2.39 -11.62 1.38
C PHE A 60 3.16 -10.68 0.46
N VAL A 61 2.94 -9.38 0.62
CA VAL A 61 3.48 -8.32 -0.25
C VAL A 61 3.63 -7.01 0.53
N TRP A 62 3.94 -5.90 -0.14
CA TRP A 62 4.20 -4.60 0.48
C TRP A 62 3.71 -3.44 -0.40
N ALA A 63 3.52 -2.28 0.23
CA ALA A 63 3.15 -1.02 -0.40
C ALA A 63 4.01 0.12 0.14
N ASP A 64 4.66 0.87 -0.74
CA ASP A 64 5.36 2.12 -0.42
C ASP A 64 4.60 3.28 -1.04
N VAL A 65 4.39 4.32 -0.23
CA VAL A 65 3.74 5.56 -0.67
C VAL A 65 4.71 6.69 -0.42
N HIS A 66 5.18 7.29 -1.50
CA HIS A 66 6.04 8.44 -1.48
C HIS A 66 5.20 9.70 -1.64
N HIS A 67 5.14 10.53 -0.59
CA HIS A 67 4.76 11.91 -0.74
C HIS A 67 6.03 12.78 -0.85
N PRO A 68 6.22 13.40 -2.00
CA PRO A 68 7.47 14.07 -2.33
C PRO A 68 7.77 15.37 -1.55
N CYS A 69 9.04 15.78 -1.61
CA CYS A 69 9.61 16.94 -0.93
C CYS A 69 10.07 18.03 -1.92
N HIS A 70 9.55 19.25 -1.70
CA HIS A 70 9.93 20.52 -2.35
C HIS A 70 9.71 20.58 -3.89
N GLY A 71 8.54 21.08 -4.31
CA GLY A 71 8.17 21.25 -5.72
C GLY A 71 6.68 21.05 -5.98
N HIS A 72 6.31 20.87 -7.25
CA HIS A 72 5.01 20.35 -7.70
C HIS A 72 5.17 18.85 -7.88
N ILE A 73 4.35 18.04 -7.21
CA ILE A 73 4.81 16.68 -7.01
C ILE A 73 3.71 15.64 -6.75
N LYS A 74 3.76 14.58 -7.55
CA LYS A 74 2.85 13.45 -7.59
C LYS A 74 3.02 12.54 -6.38
N THR A 75 1.91 11.99 -5.90
CA THR A 75 1.98 10.84 -4.99
C THR A 75 2.51 9.63 -5.76
N GLY A 76 3.60 9.05 -5.31
CA GLY A 76 4.13 7.81 -5.86
C GLY A 76 3.61 6.62 -5.06
N ILE A 77 2.96 5.66 -5.71
CA ILE A 77 2.59 4.38 -5.10
C ILE A 77 3.43 3.28 -5.76
N ARG A 78 4.06 2.43 -4.95
CA ARG A 78 4.67 1.20 -5.43
C ARG A 78 4.16 0.04 -4.61
N ALA A 79 3.57 -0.96 -5.27
CA ALA A 79 3.03 -2.12 -4.61
C ALA A 79 3.46 -3.40 -5.31
N ARG A 80 3.72 -4.44 -4.53
CA ARG A 80 3.77 -5.80 -5.06
C ARG A 80 2.38 -6.41 -4.89
N LEU A 81 1.82 -7.00 -5.95
CA LEU A 81 0.52 -7.68 -5.92
C LEU A 81 0.66 -9.11 -6.46
N SER A 82 -0.27 -9.98 -6.08
CA SER A 82 -0.44 -11.29 -6.73
C SER A 82 -1.14 -11.12 -8.07
N ASP A 83 -0.94 -12.09 -8.98
CA ASP A 83 -1.40 -11.98 -10.37
C ASP A 83 -2.92 -11.80 -10.49
N ASP A 84 -3.70 -12.37 -9.56
CA ASP A 84 -5.15 -12.23 -9.49
C ASP A 84 -5.63 -10.80 -9.16
N LEU A 85 -4.75 -9.98 -8.59
CA LEU A 85 -5.01 -8.59 -8.21
C LEU A 85 -4.39 -7.58 -9.18
N MET A 86 -3.77 -8.06 -10.26
CA MET A 86 -3.25 -7.21 -11.33
C MET A 86 -4.33 -6.72 -12.29
N VAL A 87 -5.61 -7.02 -12.03
CA VAL A 87 -6.72 -6.44 -12.80
C VAL A 87 -6.92 -4.96 -12.44
N PHE A 88 -7.36 -4.17 -13.43
CA PHE A 88 -7.50 -2.72 -13.31
C PHE A 88 -8.34 -2.29 -12.10
N GLU A 89 -9.47 -2.96 -11.85
CA GLU A 89 -10.36 -2.65 -10.74
C GLU A 89 -9.66 -2.81 -9.38
N SER A 90 -8.86 -3.87 -9.22
CA SER A 90 -8.12 -4.11 -7.98
C SER A 90 -7.01 -3.09 -7.77
N GLN A 91 -6.29 -2.72 -8.82
CA GLN A 91 -5.26 -1.68 -8.77
C GLN A 91 -5.85 -0.32 -8.41
N HIS A 92 -7.01 0.01 -8.98
CA HIS A 92 -7.72 1.25 -8.71
C HIS A 92 -8.26 1.30 -7.27
N ASP A 93 -8.90 0.23 -6.81
CA ASP A 93 -9.38 0.11 -5.42
C ASP A 93 -8.22 0.16 -4.42
N PHE A 94 -7.07 -0.39 -4.78
CA PHE A 94 -5.84 -0.30 -4.00
C PHE A 94 -5.38 1.15 -3.83
N ILE A 95 -5.31 1.92 -4.92
CA ILE A 95 -4.92 3.34 -4.88
C ILE A 95 -5.87 4.12 -3.98
N HIS A 96 -7.17 3.91 -4.15
CA HIS A 96 -8.19 4.60 -3.34
C HIS A 96 -8.10 4.26 -1.85
N ALA A 97 -7.88 2.99 -1.51
CA ALA A 97 -7.70 2.60 -0.11
C ALA A 97 -6.46 3.28 0.52
N ILE A 98 -5.36 3.37 -0.22
CA ILE A 98 -4.15 4.09 0.21
C ILE A 98 -4.45 5.57 0.42
N PHE A 99 -5.13 6.20 -0.54
CA PHE A 99 -5.45 7.63 -0.49
C PHE A 99 -6.36 7.96 0.68
N ASP A 100 -7.43 7.20 0.87
CA ASP A 100 -8.35 7.35 1.99
C ASP A 100 -7.61 7.14 3.33
N ALA A 101 -6.72 6.15 3.40
CA ALA A 101 -5.95 5.88 4.60
C ALA A 101 -4.98 7.01 4.96
N LEU A 102 -4.42 7.70 3.96
CA LEU A 102 -3.40 8.74 4.11
C LEU A 102 -3.97 10.16 3.99
N LEU A 103 -5.29 10.29 3.92
CA LEU A 103 -6.02 11.54 3.69
C LEU A 103 -5.48 12.31 2.48
N ILE A 104 -5.12 11.59 1.42
CA ILE A 104 -4.75 12.15 0.13
C ILE A 104 -6.03 12.35 -0.69
N PRO A 105 -6.28 13.54 -1.25
CA PRO A 105 -7.43 13.76 -2.12
C PRO A 105 -7.43 12.80 -3.32
N ARG A 106 -8.58 12.20 -3.65
CA ARG A 106 -8.70 11.22 -4.76
C ARG A 106 -8.43 11.82 -6.15
N ASP A 107 -8.53 13.13 -6.24
CA ASP A 107 -8.28 13.95 -7.43
C ASP A 107 -6.83 14.47 -7.50
N GLU A 108 -5.96 14.06 -6.57
CA GLU A 108 -4.53 14.39 -6.58
C GLU A 108 -3.79 13.67 -7.72
N THR A 109 -2.74 14.32 -8.26
CA THR A 109 -1.89 13.67 -9.26
C THR A 109 -1.07 12.53 -8.65
N TYR A 110 -0.97 11.41 -9.38
CA TYR A 110 -0.22 10.25 -8.90
C TYR A 110 0.37 9.41 -10.02
N ASP A 111 1.41 8.66 -9.64
CA ASP A 111 1.98 7.57 -10.41
C ASP A 111 1.98 6.31 -9.52
N ALA A 112 1.30 5.26 -9.97
CA ALA A 112 1.22 3.98 -9.27
C ALA A 112 1.90 2.88 -10.11
N SER A 113 2.83 2.14 -9.51
CA SER A 113 3.51 1.01 -10.12
C SER A 113 3.19 -0.28 -9.35
N PHE A 114 2.62 -1.24 -10.06
CA PHE A 114 2.24 -2.54 -9.55
C PHE A 114 3.15 -3.61 -10.12
N ILE A 115 3.72 -4.43 -9.24
CA ILE A 115 4.71 -5.45 -9.58
C ILE A 115 4.15 -6.81 -9.19
N CYS A 116 4.10 -7.76 -10.11
CA CYS A 116 3.85 -9.16 -9.83
C CYS A 116 5.08 -10.02 -10.21
N ALA A 117 4.95 -11.34 -10.29
CA ALA A 117 6.10 -12.22 -10.48
C ALA A 117 6.80 -12.04 -11.84
N ASP A 118 6.03 -11.72 -12.89
CA ASP A 118 6.48 -11.70 -14.28
C ASP A 118 6.24 -10.36 -14.99
N LYS A 119 5.47 -9.44 -14.37
CA LYS A 119 5.05 -8.18 -14.99
C LYS A 119 5.15 -6.99 -14.04
N THR A 120 5.27 -5.82 -14.65
CA THR A 120 5.06 -4.53 -13.99
C THR A 120 4.04 -3.74 -14.79
N GLU A 121 3.04 -3.17 -14.11
CA GLU A 121 2.03 -2.29 -14.69
C GLU A 121 2.06 -0.92 -14.01
N GLY A 122 1.69 0.10 -14.77
CA GLY A 122 1.66 1.49 -14.29
C GLY A 122 0.29 2.10 -14.54
N ILE A 123 -0.26 2.76 -13.52
CA ILE A 123 -1.41 3.65 -13.64
C ILE A 123 -0.94 5.06 -13.32
N GLN A 124 -1.38 6.03 -14.13
CA GLN A 124 -1.04 7.43 -13.93
C GLN A 124 -2.32 8.27 -13.91
N GLN A 125 -2.38 9.22 -12.98
CA GLN A 125 -3.33 10.33 -13.02
C GLN A 125 -2.54 11.62 -13.30
N PRO A 126 -2.46 12.03 -14.58
CA PRO A 126 -1.54 13.07 -15.00
C PRO A 126 -2.03 14.49 -14.73
N VAL A 127 -3.32 14.66 -14.39
CA VAL A 127 -3.96 15.96 -14.13
C VAL A 127 -4.59 15.98 -12.74
N ASP A 128 -4.47 17.09 -12.04
CA ASP A 128 -5.17 17.32 -10.77
C ASP A 128 -6.63 17.72 -11.00
N ARG A 129 -7.35 17.94 -9.89
CA ARG A 129 -8.74 18.42 -9.86
C ARG A 129 -9.00 19.71 -10.62
N ASP A 130 -7.99 20.57 -10.74
CA ASP A 130 -8.08 21.86 -11.40
C ASP A 130 -7.77 21.73 -12.90
N GLY A 131 -7.63 20.49 -13.39
CA GLY A 131 -7.30 20.16 -14.78
C GLY A 131 -5.86 20.50 -15.13
N MET A 132 -5.02 20.73 -14.12
CA MET A 132 -3.65 21.15 -14.33
C MET A 132 -2.79 19.91 -14.54
N PRO A 133 -2.11 19.79 -15.70
CA PRO A 133 -1.16 18.72 -15.89
C PRO A 133 0.02 18.92 -14.96
N ASP A 134 0.73 17.83 -14.70
CA ASP A 134 2.03 17.86 -14.03
C ASP A 134 2.92 18.96 -14.64
N ARG A 135 3.28 19.96 -13.83
CA ARG A 135 4.06 21.12 -14.29
C ARG A 135 5.54 20.82 -14.10
N LEU A 136 6.20 20.49 -15.22
CA LEU A 136 7.66 20.33 -15.35
C LEU A 136 8.43 21.57 -14.86
#